data_AF-K1SS00-F1
#
_entry.id   AF-K1SS00-F1
#
_cell.length_a   1.000
_cell.length_b   1.000
_cell.length_c   1.000
_cell.angle_alpha   90.00
_cell.angle_beta   90.00
_cell.angle_gamma   90.00
#
_symmetry.space_group_name_H-M   'P 1'
#
loop_
_entity.id
_entity.type
_entity.pdbx_description
1 polymer ?
#
loop_
_entity_poly.entity_id
_entity_poly.type
_entity_poly.pdbx_seq_one_letter_code
_entity_poly.pdbx_strand_id
1 'polypeptide(L)'
;DEELIDQLREGDRQVMDYICDKYKNLVRSKAKSMYILGGDSEDLIQEGMIGLFKAVRDYDCGRDASFYTFADLCISRQMYTAVQASKRLKHSPLNSYVSLYERSSEGTDNEEKNLIEALAARTQMSPEELFLDKERVEDLERAIETELSSFEKQVLDLYLTGMSYTQIAKVLGRDEKSTDNALQRLKSKIRRLV
;
A
#
# COMPACT_ATOMS: atom_id res chain seq x y z
N ASP A 1 14.27 -18.82 8.96
CA ASP A 1 14.43 -18.43 7.53
C ASP A 1 15.81 -17.89 7.28
N GLU A 2 16.40 -17.13 8.21
CA GLU A 2 17.77 -16.64 8.09
C GLU A 2 18.79 -17.77 7.86
N GLU A 3 18.75 -18.85 8.64
CA GLU A 3 19.67 -19.99 8.47
C GLU A 3 19.54 -20.68 7.10
N LEU A 4 18.32 -20.78 6.56
CA LEU A 4 18.07 -21.34 5.23
C LEU A 4 18.64 -20.41 4.15
N ILE A 5 18.47 -19.10 4.31
CA ILE A 5 18.97 -18.10 3.36
C ILE A 5 20.50 -18.05 3.37
N ASP A 6 21.14 -18.26 4.52
CA ASP A 6 22.60 -18.43 4.59
C ASP A 6 23.08 -19.66 3.81
N GLN A 7 22.36 -20.78 3.87
CA GLN A 7 22.64 -21.98 3.06
C GLN A 7 22.43 -21.75 1.56
N LEU A 8 21.54 -20.85 1.18
CA LEU A 8 21.23 -20.50 -0.22
C LEU A 8 22.44 -19.88 -0.95
N ARG A 9 23.38 -19.26 -0.22
CA ARG A 9 24.65 -18.74 -0.77
C ARG A 9 25.52 -19.83 -1.43
N GLU A 10 25.26 -21.11 -1.15
CA GLU A 10 25.93 -22.25 -1.79
C GLU A 10 25.30 -22.69 -3.13
N GLY A 11 24.27 -21.98 -3.61
CA GLY A 11 23.67 -22.20 -4.93
C GLY A 11 22.45 -23.13 -4.94
N ASP A 12 21.83 -23.39 -3.79
CA ASP A 12 20.68 -24.28 -3.70
C ASP A 12 19.36 -23.59 -4.10
N ARG A 13 18.91 -23.87 -5.32
CA ARG A 13 17.62 -23.39 -5.84
C ARG A 13 16.42 -23.91 -5.04
N GLN A 14 16.54 -25.04 -4.35
CA GLN A 14 15.42 -25.63 -3.61
C GLN A 14 15.02 -24.76 -2.41
N VAL A 15 15.99 -24.13 -1.76
CA VAL A 15 15.74 -23.22 -0.65
C VAL A 15 15.04 -21.95 -1.14
N MET A 16 15.40 -21.47 -2.33
CA MET A 16 14.75 -20.31 -2.95
C MET A 16 13.26 -20.57 -3.19
N ASP A 17 12.94 -21.71 -3.80
CA ASP A 17 11.57 -22.10 -4.10
C ASP A 17 10.76 -22.28 -2.81
N TYR A 18 11.35 -22.90 -1.78
CA TYR A 18 10.73 -23.06 -0.47
C TYR A 18 10.37 -21.72 0.19
N ILE A 19 11.32 -20.78 0.24
CA ILE A 19 11.08 -19.47 0.84
C ILE A 19 10.06 -18.67 0.00
N CYS A 20 10.15 -18.74 -1.33
CA CYS A 20 9.21 -18.06 -2.20
C CYS A 20 7.77 -18.57 -2.00
N ASP A 21 7.58 -19.89 -1.88
CA ASP A 21 6.26 -20.47 -1.64
C ASP A 21 5.73 -20.11 -0.25
N LYS A 22 6.57 -20.18 0.79
CA LYS A 22 6.23 -19.80 2.16
C LYS A 22 5.70 -18.36 2.25
N TYR A 23 6.32 -17.43 1.54
CA TYR A 23 5.99 -15.99 1.60
C TYR A 23 5.00 -15.53 0.51
N LYS A 24 4.55 -16.43 -0.36
CA LYS A 24 3.59 -16.12 -1.44
C LYS A 24 2.28 -15.51 -0.94
N ASN A 25 1.80 -15.93 0.24
CA ASN A 25 0.58 -15.38 0.82
C ASN A 25 0.77 -13.95 1.35
N LEU A 26 1.97 -13.59 1.81
CA LEU A 26 2.31 -12.20 2.15
C LEU A 26 2.23 -11.31 0.90
N VAL A 27 2.81 -11.78 -0.21
CA VAL A 27 2.74 -11.10 -1.51
C VAL A 27 1.28 -10.89 -1.94
N ARG A 28 0.44 -11.94 -1.88
CA ARG A 28 -0.98 -11.83 -2.23
C ARG A 28 -1.74 -10.84 -1.36
N SER A 29 -1.50 -10.87 -0.05
CA SER A 29 -2.14 -9.94 0.90
C SER A 29 -1.78 -8.48 0.60
N LYS A 30 -0.50 -8.19 0.33
CA LYS A 30 -0.06 -6.84 -0.06
C LYS A 30 -0.55 -6.40 -1.43
N ALA A 31 -0.59 -7.31 -2.41
CA ALA A 31 -1.13 -7.00 -3.72
C ALA A 31 -2.60 -6.59 -3.61
N LYS A 32 -3.38 -7.28 -2.77
CA LYS A 32 -4.77 -6.93 -2.49
C LYS A 32 -4.90 -5.54 -1.86
N SER A 33 -4.06 -5.18 -0.89
CA SER A 33 -4.12 -3.84 -0.30
C SER A 33 -3.64 -2.74 -1.25
N MET A 34 -2.75 -3.03 -2.20
CA MET A 34 -2.29 -2.07 -3.21
C MET A 34 -3.15 -2.00 -4.47
N TYR A 35 -4.06 -2.96 -4.68
CA TYR A 35 -5.02 -2.95 -5.77
C TYR A 35 -5.87 -1.67 -5.79
N ILE A 36 -6.17 -1.12 -4.61
CA ILE A 36 -6.90 0.14 -4.43
C ILE A 36 -6.20 1.35 -5.09
N LEU A 37 -4.89 1.25 -5.35
CA LEU A 37 -4.11 2.29 -6.01
C LEU A 37 -4.15 2.19 -7.55
N GLY A 38 -4.92 1.25 -8.10
CA GLY A 38 -5.15 1.14 -9.56
C GLY A 38 -4.21 0.20 -10.30
N GLY A 39 -3.53 -0.72 -9.61
CA GLY A 39 -2.74 -1.78 -10.24
C GLY A 39 -3.60 -2.96 -10.67
N ASP A 40 -3.16 -3.72 -11.67
CA ASP A 40 -3.74 -5.06 -11.94
C ASP A 40 -3.26 -6.01 -10.83
N SER A 41 -4.18 -6.78 -10.24
CA SER A 41 -3.84 -7.69 -9.15
C SER A 41 -2.84 -8.76 -9.58
N GLU A 42 -2.86 -9.22 -10.84
CA GLU A 42 -1.89 -10.22 -11.32
C GLU A 42 -0.50 -9.60 -11.51
N ASP A 43 -0.43 -8.40 -12.09
CA ASP A 43 0.82 -7.65 -12.25
C ASP A 43 1.44 -7.31 -10.89
N LEU A 44 0.63 -6.90 -9.92
CA LEU A 44 1.09 -6.60 -8.56
C LEU A 44 1.66 -7.85 -7.88
N ILE A 45 1.02 -9.01 -8.03
CA ILE A 45 1.55 -10.26 -7.49
C ILE A 45 2.89 -10.60 -8.14
N GLN A 46 3.02 -10.47 -9.46
CA GLN A 46 4.28 -10.70 -10.18
C GLN A 46 5.39 -9.79 -9.64
N GLU A 47 5.12 -8.49 -9.55
CA GLU A 47 6.08 -7.50 -9.04
C GLU A 47 6.42 -7.75 -7.57
N GLY A 48 5.45 -8.16 -6.77
CA GLY A 48 5.68 -8.58 -5.39
C GLY A 48 6.59 -9.81 -5.27
N MET A 49 6.38 -10.82 -6.12
CA MET A 49 7.24 -12.00 -6.18
C MET A 49 8.66 -11.63 -6.63
N ILE A 50 8.82 -10.68 -7.56
CA ILE A 50 10.15 -10.15 -7.95
C ILE A 50 10.81 -9.46 -6.74
N GLY A 51 10.05 -8.69 -5.95
CA GLY A 51 10.54 -8.06 -4.72
C GLY A 51 10.99 -9.08 -3.68
N LEU A 52 10.22 -10.15 -3.48
CA LEU A 52 10.57 -11.26 -2.60
C LEU A 52 11.82 -11.99 -3.10
N PHE A 53 11.92 -12.24 -4.40
CA PHE A 53 13.10 -12.88 -4.99
C PHE A 53 14.37 -12.08 -4.72
N LYS A 54 14.32 -10.76 -4.92
CA LYS A 54 15.43 -9.85 -4.58
C LYS A 54 15.73 -9.89 -3.08
N ALA A 55 14.70 -9.95 -2.23
CA ALA A 55 14.89 -10.02 -0.79
C ALA A 55 15.66 -11.28 -0.37
N VAL A 56 15.29 -12.46 -0.88
CA VAL A 56 16.00 -13.71 -0.54
C VAL A 56 17.46 -13.66 -1.01
N ARG A 57 17.71 -13.12 -2.21
CA ARG A 57 19.06 -13.00 -2.78
C ARG A 57 19.94 -12.01 -2.03
N ASP A 58 19.38 -10.86 -1.64
CA ASP A 58 20.15 -9.72 -1.14
C ASP A 58 20.13 -9.64 0.41
N TYR A 59 19.43 -10.55 1.10
CA TYR A 59 19.38 -10.56 2.55
C TYR A 59 20.75 -10.89 3.15
N ASP A 60 21.06 -10.17 4.21
CA ASP A 60 22.30 -10.32 4.95
C ASP A 60 21.97 -10.49 6.43
N CYS A 61 22.20 -11.69 6.94
CA CYS A 61 21.88 -12.12 8.30
C CYS A 61 22.67 -11.35 9.36
N GLY A 62 23.74 -10.66 8.96
CA GLY A 62 24.52 -9.77 9.84
C GLY A 62 23.87 -8.42 10.15
N ARG A 63 22.67 -8.12 9.65
CA ARG A 63 21.94 -6.87 9.90
C ARG A 63 20.88 -7.01 10.99
N ASP A 64 20.53 -5.90 11.64
CA ASP A 64 19.57 -5.85 12.77
C ASP A 64 18.10 -6.18 12.42
N ALA A 65 17.76 -6.45 11.16
CA ALA A 65 16.39 -6.71 10.73
C ALA A 65 16.18 -8.18 10.37
N SER A 66 15.09 -8.78 10.89
CA SER A 66 14.67 -10.12 10.49
C SER A 66 14.40 -10.21 8.99
N PHE A 67 14.55 -11.40 8.41
CA PHE A 67 14.27 -11.61 6.99
C PHE A 67 12.86 -11.17 6.62
N TYR A 68 11.87 -11.48 7.48
CA TYR A 68 10.49 -11.05 7.28
C TYR A 68 10.38 -9.53 7.07
N THR A 69 11.02 -8.74 7.93
CA THR A 69 10.99 -7.27 7.85
C THR A 69 11.63 -6.77 6.56
N PHE A 70 12.72 -7.40 6.14
CA PHE A 70 13.41 -7.04 4.90
C PHE A 70 12.58 -7.42 3.66
N ALA A 71 12.03 -8.63 3.62
CA ALA A 71 11.15 -9.10 2.55
C ALA A 71 9.91 -8.22 2.43
N ASP A 72 9.25 -7.90 3.55
CA ASP A 72 8.09 -7.00 3.60
C ASP A 72 8.37 -5.66 2.92
N LEU A 73 9.54 -5.07 3.21
CA LEU A 73 9.99 -3.82 2.62
C LEU A 73 10.29 -3.94 1.12
N CYS A 74 11.03 -4.97 0.70
CA CYS A 74 11.37 -5.18 -0.70
C CYS A 74 10.14 -5.44 -1.56
N ILE A 75 9.21 -6.27 -1.09
CA ILE A 75 7.92 -6.54 -1.75
C ILE A 75 7.14 -5.23 -1.91
N SER A 76 6.96 -4.49 -0.81
CA SER A 76 6.16 -3.26 -0.81
C SER A 76 6.75 -2.20 -1.74
N ARG A 77 8.08 -2.02 -1.74
CA ARG A 77 8.77 -1.06 -2.64
C ARG A 77 8.63 -1.44 -4.10
N GLN A 78 8.81 -2.73 -4.44
CA GLN A 78 8.74 -3.19 -5.83
C GLN A 78 7.32 -3.00 -6.38
N MET A 79 6.30 -3.43 -5.64
CA MET A 79 4.90 -3.23 -6.01
C MET A 79 4.54 -1.75 -6.15
N TYR A 80 4.90 -0.92 -5.17
CA TYR A 80 4.59 0.51 -5.22
C TYR A 80 5.25 1.19 -6.44
N THR A 81 6.50 0.83 -6.75
CA THR A 81 7.18 1.33 -7.96
C THR A 81 6.44 0.94 -9.23
N ALA A 82 5.92 -0.29 -9.31
CA ALA A 82 5.13 -0.76 -10.44
C ALA A 82 3.80 0.00 -10.57
N VAL A 83 3.10 0.25 -9.47
CA VAL A 83 1.89 1.11 -9.45
C VAL A 83 2.20 2.49 -10.01
N GLN A 84 3.26 3.14 -9.52
CA GLN A 84 3.63 4.49 -9.97
C GLN A 84 4.03 4.50 -11.46
N ALA A 85 4.68 3.46 -11.96
CA ALA A 85 4.98 3.31 -13.38
C ALA A 85 3.72 3.15 -14.23
N SER A 86 2.76 2.33 -13.77
CA SER A 86 1.47 2.14 -14.42
C SER A 86 0.63 3.41 -14.44
N LYS A 87 0.53 4.14 -13.31
CA LYS A 87 -0.12 5.46 -13.22
C LYS A 87 0.48 6.47 -14.21
N ARG A 88 1.81 6.51 -14.33
CA ARG A 88 2.52 7.40 -15.26
C ARG A 88 2.24 7.08 -16.74
N LEU A 89 2.08 5.80 -17.09
CA LEU A 89 1.74 5.38 -18.45
C LEU A 89 0.26 5.60 -18.78
N LYS A 90 -0.62 5.65 -17.75
CA LYS A 90 -2.07 5.63 -17.93
C LYS A 90 -2.82 6.95 -17.70
N HIS A 91 -2.25 8.05 -17.19
CA HIS A 91 -3.03 9.22 -16.73
C HIS A 91 -4.26 9.58 -17.61
N SER A 92 -5.42 9.12 -17.19
CA SER A 92 -6.74 9.48 -17.69
C SER A 92 -7.76 8.93 -16.69
N PRO A 93 -8.74 9.72 -16.27
CA PRO A 93 -9.54 9.56 -15.07
C PRO A 93 -10.33 8.25 -15.12
N LEU A 94 -10.20 7.36 -14.13
CA LEU A 94 -11.12 6.24 -13.81
C LEU A 94 -10.43 5.27 -12.82
N ASN A 95 -10.37 5.65 -11.56
CA ASN A 95 -10.40 4.67 -10.46
C ASN A 95 -11.53 5.06 -9.50
N SER A 96 -12.70 5.32 -10.07
CA SER A 96 -13.93 5.15 -9.33
C SER A 96 -14.24 3.65 -9.29
N TYR A 97 -14.60 3.19 -8.10
CA TYR A 97 -15.33 1.94 -7.87
C TYR A 97 -14.56 0.69 -7.41
N VAL A 98 -13.70 0.78 -6.38
CA VAL A 98 -13.51 -0.38 -5.48
C VAL A 98 -13.28 0.07 -4.02
N SER A 99 -14.33 0.53 -3.36
CA SER A 99 -14.49 0.34 -1.92
C SER A 99 -15.96 0.39 -1.61
N LEU A 100 -16.56 -0.78 -1.32
CA LEU A 100 -17.79 -0.95 -0.51
C LEU A 100 -18.36 -2.38 -0.52
N TYR A 101 -17.63 -3.42 -0.97
CA TYR A 101 -18.19 -4.79 -0.97
C TYR A 101 -17.36 -5.91 -0.35
N GLU A 102 -16.14 -5.67 0.17
CA GLU A 102 -15.44 -6.74 0.87
C GLU A 102 -15.58 -6.64 2.38
N ARG A 103 -16.62 -7.32 2.86
CA ARG A 103 -16.90 -7.60 4.27
C ARG A 103 -15.67 -8.19 5.00
N SER A 104 -15.45 -7.64 6.19
CA SER A 104 -15.11 -8.37 7.42
C SER A 104 -13.81 -9.17 7.42
N SER A 105 -12.76 -8.58 7.99
CA SER A 105 -11.78 -9.33 8.76
C SER A 105 -11.62 -8.69 10.12
N GLU A 106 -12.01 -9.43 11.15
CA GLU A 106 -11.90 -9.06 12.56
C GLU A 106 -10.42 -8.87 12.92
N GLY A 107 -10.06 -7.67 13.38
CA GLY A 107 -8.73 -7.43 13.94
C GLY A 107 -8.42 -5.94 14.08
N THR A 108 -8.31 -5.51 15.34
CA THR A 108 -7.63 -4.30 15.85
C THR A 108 -8.23 -2.90 15.69
N ASP A 109 -8.05 -2.15 16.79
CA ASP A 109 -8.21 -0.73 17.16
C ASP A 109 -9.48 0.09 16.87
N ASN A 110 -9.91 0.78 17.94
CA ASN A 110 -11.18 1.50 18.08
C ASN A 110 -11.22 2.83 17.29
N GLU A 111 -10.08 3.33 16.82
CA GLU A 111 -9.98 4.58 16.04
C GLU A 111 -10.18 4.34 14.53
N GLU A 112 -9.69 3.22 13.96
CA GLU A 112 -9.92 2.84 12.56
C GLU A 112 -11.39 2.51 12.28
N LYS A 113 -12.07 1.89 13.25
CA LYS A 113 -13.51 1.62 13.17
C LYS A 113 -14.33 2.89 13.01
N ASN A 114 -13.99 3.98 13.70
CA ASN A 114 -14.74 5.22 13.62
C ASN A 114 -14.67 5.89 12.25
N LEU A 115 -13.54 5.78 11.53
CA LEU A 115 -13.41 6.35 10.19
C LEU A 115 -14.14 5.50 9.14
N ILE A 116 -14.05 4.17 9.25
CA ILE A 116 -14.72 3.23 8.35
C ILE A 116 -16.25 3.23 8.59
N GLU A 117 -16.70 3.34 9.83
CA GLU A 117 -18.11 3.39 10.21
C GLU A 117 -18.77 4.73 9.84
N ALA A 118 -18.04 5.85 9.96
CA ALA A 118 -18.47 7.15 9.44
C ALA A 118 -18.63 7.15 7.89
N LEU A 119 -17.83 6.34 7.19
CA LEU A 119 -17.96 6.14 5.74
C LEU A 119 -19.10 5.15 5.38
N ALA A 120 -19.36 4.14 6.21
CA ALA A 120 -20.34 3.09 5.94
C ALA A 120 -21.80 3.44 6.31
N ALA A 121 -22.03 4.36 7.24
CA ALA A 121 -23.37 4.78 7.69
C ALA A 121 -24.24 5.46 6.60
N ARG A 122 -23.72 5.61 5.37
CA ARG A 122 -24.40 6.24 4.21
C ARG A 122 -25.09 5.24 3.27
N THR A 123 -25.42 4.02 3.71
CA THR A 123 -25.90 2.95 2.81
C THR A 123 -27.43 2.77 2.71
N GLN A 124 -28.18 3.87 2.79
CA GLN A 124 -29.54 3.94 2.22
C GLN A 124 -29.66 5.23 1.41
N MET A 125 -29.04 5.27 0.24
CA MET A 125 -29.02 6.48 -0.60
C MET A 125 -29.73 6.28 -1.93
N SER A 126 -30.53 7.27 -2.28
CA SER A 126 -31.30 7.41 -3.51
C SER A 126 -30.42 7.68 -4.74
N PRO A 127 -30.94 7.51 -5.97
CA PRO A 127 -30.20 7.83 -7.21
C PRO A 127 -29.70 9.28 -7.31
N GLU A 128 -30.42 10.26 -6.75
CA GLU A 128 -29.94 11.65 -6.65
C GLU A 128 -28.73 11.78 -5.72
N GLU A 129 -28.70 11.03 -4.62
CA GLU A 129 -27.60 11.02 -3.65
C GLU A 129 -26.36 10.31 -4.19
N LEU A 130 -26.53 9.28 -5.01
CA LEU A 130 -25.45 8.65 -5.78
C LEU A 130 -24.81 9.60 -6.81
N PHE A 131 -25.60 10.51 -7.38
CA PHE A 131 -25.10 11.51 -8.33
C PHE A 131 -24.35 12.64 -7.61
N LEU A 132 -24.89 13.12 -6.49
CA LEU A 132 -24.23 14.10 -5.61
C LEU A 132 -22.91 13.57 -5.03
N ASP A 133 -22.81 12.27 -4.75
CA ASP A 133 -21.56 11.67 -4.28
C ASP A 133 -20.48 11.63 -5.37
N LYS A 134 -20.83 11.50 -6.66
CA LYS A 134 -19.84 11.58 -7.74
C LYS A 134 -19.23 12.98 -7.83
N GLU A 135 -20.05 14.03 -7.77
CA GLU A 135 -19.58 15.42 -7.80
C GLU A 135 -18.69 15.73 -6.59
N ARG A 136 -19.07 15.26 -5.39
CA ARG A 136 -18.25 15.41 -4.18
C ARG A 136 -16.92 14.66 -4.24
N VAL A 137 -16.91 13.46 -4.82
CA VAL A 137 -15.68 12.68 -5.03
C VAL A 137 -14.77 13.39 -6.04
N GLU A 138 -15.31 13.88 -7.15
CA GLU A 138 -14.54 14.64 -8.14
C GLU A 138 -13.96 15.94 -7.56
N ASP A 139 -14.71 16.65 -6.72
CA ASP A 139 -14.23 17.84 -6.04
C ASP A 139 -13.15 17.53 -5.00
N LEU A 140 -13.30 16.41 -4.27
CA LEU A 140 -12.29 15.94 -3.33
C LEU A 140 -11.01 15.51 -4.05
N GLU A 141 -11.13 14.79 -5.17
CA GLU A 141 -10.01 14.41 -6.03
C GLU A 141 -9.28 15.64 -6.55
N ARG A 142 -10.02 16.66 -7.04
CA ARG A 142 -9.45 17.91 -7.52
C ARG A 142 -8.73 18.65 -6.40
N ALA A 143 -9.33 18.73 -5.22
CA ALA A 143 -8.73 19.38 -4.06
C ALA A 143 -7.48 18.64 -3.57
N ILE A 144 -7.49 17.30 -3.54
CA ILE A 144 -6.31 16.48 -3.29
C ILE A 144 -5.22 16.81 -4.30
N GLU A 145 -5.57 16.94 -5.58
CA GLU A 145 -4.61 17.21 -6.65
C GLU A 145 -3.99 18.61 -6.55
N THR A 146 -4.75 19.62 -6.12
CA THR A 146 -4.29 21.01 -6.04
C THR A 146 -3.65 21.38 -4.71
N GLU A 147 -4.12 20.84 -3.59
CA GLU A 147 -3.73 21.29 -2.24
C GLU A 147 -2.57 20.46 -1.64
N LEU A 148 -2.44 19.20 -2.04
CA LEU A 148 -1.38 18.33 -1.52
C LEU A 148 -0.14 18.45 -2.38
N SER A 149 1.01 18.52 -1.72
CA SER A 149 2.29 18.36 -2.39
C SER A 149 2.45 16.95 -2.94
N SER A 150 3.34 16.78 -3.93
CA SER A 150 3.67 15.45 -4.48
C SER A 150 4.05 14.45 -3.39
N PHE A 151 4.82 14.89 -2.39
CA PHE A 151 5.21 14.03 -1.27
C PHE A 151 4.02 13.66 -0.37
N GLU A 152 3.12 14.60 -0.07
CA GLU A 152 1.90 14.32 0.71
C GLU A 152 0.97 13.35 -0.02
N LYS A 153 0.87 13.43 -1.35
CA LYS A 153 0.11 12.46 -2.16
C LYS A 153 0.71 11.05 -2.09
N GLN A 154 2.04 10.93 -2.18
CA GLN A 154 2.72 9.64 -2.04
C GLN A 154 2.53 9.03 -0.64
N VAL A 155 2.56 9.88 0.40
CA VAL A 155 2.28 9.46 1.78
C VAL A 155 0.82 9.03 1.91
N LEU A 156 -0.13 9.77 1.32
CA LEU A 156 -1.54 9.39 1.31
C LEU A 156 -1.77 8.04 0.63
N ASP A 157 -1.22 7.85 -0.58
CA ASP A 157 -1.33 6.60 -1.35
C ASP A 157 -0.94 5.39 -0.48
N LEU A 158 0.23 5.44 0.18
CA LEU A 158 0.70 4.34 0.99
C LEU A 158 -0.05 4.21 2.33
N TYR A 159 -0.48 5.33 2.93
CA TYR A 159 -1.26 5.31 4.16
C TYR A 159 -2.63 4.62 3.98
N LEU A 160 -3.28 4.85 2.84
CA LEU A 160 -4.55 4.17 2.50
C LEU A 160 -4.41 2.65 2.36
N THR A 161 -3.20 2.13 2.15
CA THR A 161 -2.94 0.69 2.13
C THR A 161 -2.78 0.07 3.53
N GLY A 162 -2.93 0.87 4.60
CA GLY A 162 -2.78 0.44 5.99
C GLY A 162 -1.34 0.48 6.52
N MET A 163 -0.39 1.09 5.79
CA MET A 163 0.99 1.20 6.25
C MET A 163 1.14 2.29 7.33
N SER A 164 1.97 2.00 8.34
CA SER A 164 2.38 2.99 9.33
C SER A 164 3.33 4.03 8.72
N TYR A 165 3.44 5.21 9.33
CA TYR A 165 4.37 6.25 8.84
C TYR A 165 5.83 5.79 8.81
N THR A 166 6.25 4.88 9.71
CA THR A 166 7.60 4.31 9.71
C THR A 166 7.82 3.35 8.54
N GLN A 167 6.81 2.55 8.18
CA GLN A 167 6.84 1.71 6.97
C GLN A 167 6.86 2.57 5.71
N ILE A 168 6.02 3.60 5.65
CA ILE A 168 5.96 4.55 4.53
C ILE A 168 7.31 5.24 4.32
N ALA A 169 7.94 5.73 5.40
CA ALA A 169 9.26 6.36 5.34
C ALA A 169 10.29 5.43 4.71
N LYS A 170 10.31 4.15 5.13
CA LYS A 170 11.18 3.13 4.54
C LYS A 170 10.84 2.89 3.07
N VAL A 171 9.58 2.73 2.70
CA VAL A 171 9.18 2.49 1.29
C VAL A 171 9.61 3.66 0.41
N LEU A 172 9.41 4.90 0.84
CA LEU A 172 9.73 6.11 0.10
C LEU A 172 11.22 6.52 0.17
N GLY A 173 12.03 5.84 1.00
CA GLY A 173 13.44 6.19 1.20
C GLY A 173 13.61 7.57 1.87
N ARG A 174 12.72 7.92 2.78
CA ARG A 174 12.72 9.18 3.54
C ARG A 174 12.91 8.92 5.03
N ASP A 175 13.24 9.96 5.78
CA ASP A 175 13.30 9.88 7.24
C ASP A 175 11.89 9.85 7.86
N GLU A 176 11.78 9.21 9.03
CA GLU A 176 10.50 9.03 9.72
C GLU A 176 9.87 10.38 10.10
N LYS A 177 10.69 11.37 10.47
CA LYS A 177 10.23 12.70 10.88
C LYS A 177 9.62 13.48 9.71
N SER A 178 10.24 13.47 8.53
CA SER A 178 9.66 14.13 7.36
C SER A 178 8.36 13.48 6.90
N THR A 179 8.28 12.16 7.01
CA THR A 179 7.07 11.38 6.67
C THR A 179 5.93 11.66 7.65
N ASP A 180 6.21 11.68 8.96
CA ASP A 180 5.23 12.07 9.99
C ASP A 180 4.74 13.50 9.79
N ASN A 181 5.66 14.45 9.58
CA ASN A 181 5.29 15.83 9.28
C ASN A 181 4.40 15.95 8.04
N ALA A 182 4.67 15.16 6.99
CA ALA A 182 3.82 15.12 5.81
C ALA A 182 2.43 14.54 6.12
N LEU A 183 2.35 13.47 6.91
CA LEU A 183 1.09 12.87 7.35
C LEU A 183 0.25 13.84 8.18
N GLN A 184 0.87 14.61 9.08
CA GLN A 184 0.18 15.64 9.88
C GLN A 184 -0.39 16.77 9.01
N ARG A 185 0.42 17.29 8.06
CA ARG A 185 -0.04 18.32 7.11
C ARG A 185 -1.16 17.79 6.21
N LEU A 186 -1.01 16.57 5.69
CA LEU A 186 -2.01 15.87 4.91
C LEU A 186 -3.35 15.78 5.66
N LYS A 187 -3.35 15.26 6.89
CA LYS A 187 -4.55 15.15 7.73
C LYS A 187 -5.21 16.51 7.98
N SER A 188 -4.40 17.53 8.23
CA SER A 188 -4.89 18.90 8.45
C SER A 188 -5.55 19.50 7.20
N LYS A 189 -4.96 19.26 6.01
CA LYS A 189 -5.52 19.72 4.73
C LYS A 189 -6.82 19.00 4.40
N ILE A 190 -6.85 17.66 4.51
CA ILE A 190 -8.06 16.86 4.25
C ILE A 190 -9.21 17.29 5.17
N ARG A 191 -8.96 17.52 6.46
CA ARG A 191 -9.98 17.99 7.40
C ARG A 191 -10.59 19.36 7.04
N ARG A 192 -9.88 20.18 6.26
CA ARG A 192 -10.42 21.46 5.77
C ARG A 192 -11.26 21.30 4.50
N LEU A 193 -11.06 20.20 3.77
CA LEU A 193 -11.71 19.91 2.49
C LEU A 193 -13.03 19.14 2.65
N VAL A 194 -13.19 18.43 3.77
CA VAL A 194 -14.39 17.68 4.17
C VAL A 194 -15.13 18.45 5.26
#